data_AF-A0A166BSC6-F1
#
_entry.id   AF-A0A166BSC6-F1
#
_cell.length_a   1.000
_cell.length_b   1.000
_cell.length_c   1.000
_cell.angle_alpha   90.00
_cell.angle_beta   90.00
_cell.angle_gamma   90.00
#
_symmetry.space_group_name_H-M   'P 1'
#
loop_
_entity.id
_entity.type
_entity.pdbx_description
1 polymer ?
#
loop_
_entity_poly.entity_id
_entity_poly.type
_entity_poly.pdbx_seq_one_letter_code
_entity_poly.pdbx_strand_id
1 'polypeptide(L)'
;MALILPLIRLLALLSNIWTTFKTSKLNQPGPRGTISQRSRAQRKRDLKGCLAIWVVWSFAVSVESVADVFIGFFPFYGEFKSVIWLFLFLSRSYGAEPIFLHVIRPLVRPYVTPIDSVLDLLRLLADLALALMLLPWQHAVAWW
;
A
#
# COMPACT_ATOMS: atom_id res chain seq x y z
N MET A 1 -0.33 24.46 -12.35
CA MET A 1 0.37 23.19 -12.07
C MET A 1 0.53 22.87 -10.58
N ALA A 2 0.91 23.82 -9.72
CA ALA A 2 1.20 23.55 -8.30
C ALA A 2 0.02 22.97 -7.48
N LEU A 3 -1.23 23.13 -7.91
CA LEU A 3 -2.42 22.68 -7.16
C LEU A 3 -3.09 21.43 -7.75
N ILE A 4 -3.02 21.22 -9.07
CA ILE A 4 -3.74 20.12 -9.75
C ILE A 4 -3.14 18.77 -9.34
N LEU A 5 -1.82 18.66 -9.39
CA LEU A 5 -1.11 17.44 -9.04
C LEU A 5 -1.33 17.01 -7.57
N PRO A 6 -1.14 17.87 -6.55
CA PRO A 6 -1.41 17.46 -5.18
C PRO A 6 -2.90 17.16 -4.95
N LEU A 7 -3.81 17.84 -5.64
CA LEU A 7 -5.24 17.55 -5.55
C LEU A 7 -5.58 16.16 -6.11
N ILE A 8 -5.07 15.79 -7.29
CA ILE A 8 -5.23 14.44 -7.85
C ILE A 8 -4.66 13.39 -6.88
N ARG A 9 -3.48 13.67 -6.30
CA ARG A 9 -2.87 12.72 -5.35
C ARG A 9 -3.68 12.58 -4.07
N LEU A 10 -4.20 13.67 -3.52
CA LEU A 10 -5.07 13.63 -2.35
C LEU A 10 -6.35 12.83 -2.64
N LEU A 11 -7.00 13.07 -3.79
CA LEU A 11 -8.18 12.30 -4.20
C LEU A 11 -7.85 10.81 -4.38
N ALA A 12 -6.71 10.49 -4.99
CA ALA A 12 -6.26 9.12 -5.15
C ALA A 12 -5.97 8.44 -3.80
N LEU A 13 -5.30 9.13 -2.88
CA LEU A 13 -5.05 8.65 -1.52
C LEU A 13 -6.36 8.42 -0.76
N LEU A 14 -7.28 9.38 -0.79
CA LEU A 14 -8.61 9.23 -0.18
C LEU A 14 -9.36 8.04 -0.78
N SER A 15 -9.29 7.86 -2.10
CA SER A 15 -9.91 6.71 -2.77
C SER A 15 -9.28 5.38 -2.36
N ASN A 16 -7.96 5.34 -2.14
CA ASN A 16 -7.21 4.16 -1.70
C ASN A 16 -7.55 3.81 -0.25
N ILE A 17 -7.59 4.81 0.62
CA ILE A 17 -7.98 4.67 2.03
C ILE A 17 -9.42 4.18 2.12
N TRP A 18 -10.33 4.77 1.34
CA TRP A 18 -11.72 4.37 1.29
C TRP A 18 -11.89 2.92 0.83
N THR A 19 -11.19 2.52 -0.24
CA THR A 19 -11.22 1.11 -0.70
C THR A 19 -10.68 0.17 0.38
N THR A 20 -9.59 0.54 1.04
CA THR A 20 -9.00 -0.26 2.12
C THR A 20 -9.99 -0.44 3.27
N PHE A 21 -10.61 0.65 3.72
CA PHE A 21 -11.61 0.64 4.77
C PHE A 21 -12.81 -0.27 4.39
N LYS A 22 -13.32 -0.14 3.16
CA LYS A 22 -14.42 -0.98 2.66
C LYS A 22 -14.04 -2.46 2.61
N THR A 23 -12.83 -2.80 2.16
CA THR A 23 -12.34 -4.19 2.05
C THR A 23 -11.95 -4.82 3.38
N SER A 24 -11.58 -4.00 4.37
CA SER A 24 -11.17 -4.48 5.69
C SER A 24 -12.35 -4.98 6.53
N LYS A 25 -13.56 -4.41 6.29
CA LYS A 25 -14.80 -4.82 6.97
C LYS A 25 -14.96 -6.34 6.92
N LEU A 26 -15.19 -6.93 8.10
CA LEU A 26 -15.31 -8.38 8.24
C LEU A 26 -16.57 -8.88 7.53
N ASN A 27 -16.50 -10.10 6.99
CA ASN A 27 -17.68 -10.74 6.41
C ASN A 27 -18.74 -10.91 7.50
N GLN A 28 -19.95 -10.41 7.24
CA GLN A 28 -21.08 -10.63 8.14
C GLN A 28 -21.45 -12.13 8.13
N PRO A 29 -21.65 -12.75 9.30
CA PRO A 29 -22.12 -14.12 9.37
C PRO A 29 -23.51 -14.23 8.75
N GLY A 30 -23.77 -15.33 8.03
CA GLY A 30 -25.10 -15.58 7.47
C GLY A 30 -26.14 -15.85 8.56
N PRO A 31 -27.42 -16.08 8.18
CA PRO A 31 -28.52 -16.33 9.12
C PRO A 31 -28.27 -17.50 10.10
N ARG A 32 -27.39 -18.44 9.72
CA ARG A 32 -27.00 -19.61 10.53
C ARG A 32 -25.71 -19.39 11.35
N GLY A 33 -25.19 -18.17 11.43
CA GLY A 33 -23.93 -17.86 12.11
C GLY A 33 -22.66 -18.35 11.39
N THR A 34 -22.79 -19.05 10.27
CA THR A 34 -21.64 -19.61 9.53
C THR A 34 -21.17 -18.66 8.42
N ILE A 35 -19.84 -18.54 8.29
CA ILE A 35 -19.20 -17.78 7.20
C ILE A 35 -18.92 -18.76 6.06
N SER A 36 -19.52 -18.51 4.89
CA SER A 36 -19.33 -19.39 3.72
C SER A 36 -17.88 -19.38 3.23
N GLN A 37 -17.35 -20.52 2.80
CA GLN A 37 -15.99 -20.59 2.22
C GLN A 37 -15.84 -19.66 1.00
N ARG A 38 -16.90 -19.54 0.18
CA ARG A 38 -16.96 -18.60 -0.95
C ARG A 38 -16.74 -17.15 -0.51
N SER A 39 -17.37 -16.72 0.57
CA SER A 39 -17.19 -15.34 1.09
C SER A 39 -15.75 -15.10 1.57
N ARG A 40 -15.10 -16.09 2.19
CA ARG A 40 -13.70 -16.00 2.61
C ARG A 40 -12.76 -15.90 1.40
N ALA A 41 -13.02 -16.71 0.37
CA ALA A 41 -12.24 -16.69 -0.87
C ALA A 41 -12.39 -15.34 -1.60
N GLN A 42 -13.60 -14.78 -1.66
CA GLN A 42 -13.84 -13.47 -2.26
C GLN A 42 -13.09 -12.37 -1.50
N ARG A 43 -13.22 -12.33 -0.17
CA ARG A 43 -12.49 -11.36 0.67
C ARG A 43 -10.98 -11.43 0.46
N LYS A 44 -10.41 -12.63 0.35
CA LYS A 44 -8.97 -12.80 0.08
C LYS A 44 -8.57 -12.21 -1.26
N ARG A 45 -9.42 -12.30 -2.30
CA ARG A 45 -9.17 -11.68 -3.61
C ARG A 45 -9.28 -10.16 -3.51
N ASP A 46 -10.31 -9.64 -2.86
CA ASP A 46 -10.53 -8.21 -2.70
C ASP A 46 -9.37 -7.55 -1.91
N LEU A 47 -8.87 -8.21 -0.86
CA LEU A 47 -7.69 -7.77 -0.11
C LEU A 47 -6.42 -7.75 -0.96
N LYS A 48 -6.21 -8.76 -1.82
CA LYS A 48 -5.08 -8.79 -2.75
C LYS A 48 -5.15 -7.65 -3.77
N GLY A 49 -6.33 -7.39 -4.32
CA GLY A 49 -6.55 -6.27 -5.23
C GLY A 49 -6.29 -4.93 -4.56
N CYS A 50 -6.77 -4.76 -3.32
CA CYS A 50 -6.49 -3.55 -2.53
C CYS A 50 -4.99 -3.37 -2.25
N LEU A 51 -4.27 -4.45 -1.94
CA LEU A 51 -2.82 -4.40 -1.74
C LEU A 51 -2.09 -4.03 -3.03
N ALA A 52 -2.50 -4.59 -4.18
CA ALA A 52 -1.91 -4.28 -5.48
C ALA A 52 -2.02 -2.78 -5.80
N ILE A 53 -3.16 -2.14 -5.48
CA ILE A 53 -3.34 -0.69 -5.65
C ILE A 53 -2.30 0.10 -4.85
N TRP A 54 -2.07 -0.27 -3.58
CA TRP A 54 -1.06 0.39 -2.74
C TRP A 54 0.36 0.18 -3.26
N VAL A 55 0.68 -1.03 -3.70
CA VAL A 55 2.01 -1.34 -4.25
C VAL A 55 2.28 -0.54 -5.53
N VAL A 56 1.32 -0.50 -6.45
CA VAL A 56 1.42 0.30 -7.69
C VAL A 56 1.53 1.78 -7.37
N TRP A 57 0.76 2.28 -6.41
CA TRP A 57 0.84 3.66 -5.95
C TRP A 57 2.25 4.00 -5.42
N SER A 58 2.77 3.20 -4.50
CA SER A 58 4.11 3.41 -3.92
C SER A 58 5.20 3.33 -4.99
N PHE A 59 5.10 2.38 -5.91
CA PHE A 59 6.03 2.26 -7.04
C PHE A 59 6.01 3.50 -7.93
N ALA A 60 4.82 4.01 -8.28
CA ALA A 60 4.68 5.22 -9.08
C ALA A 60 5.31 6.44 -8.40
N VAL A 61 5.13 6.60 -7.08
CA VAL A 61 5.78 7.68 -6.31
C VAL A 61 7.30 7.54 -6.34
N SER A 62 7.84 6.32 -6.18
CA SER A 62 9.28 6.08 -6.23
C SER A 62 9.87 6.39 -7.61
N VAL A 63 9.23 5.89 -8.68
CA VAL A 63 9.67 6.15 -10.06
C VAL A 63 9.62 7.64 -10.36
N GLU A 64 8.58 8.34 -9.95
CA GLU A 64 8.48 9.78 -10.14
C GLU A 64 9.59 10.53 -9.40
N SER A 65 9.90 10.15 -8.16
CA SER A 65 10.98 10.79 -7.39
C SER A 65 12.33 10.65 -8.10
N VAL A 66 12.57 9.49 -8.72
CA VAL A 66 13.76 9.24 -9.55
C VAL A 66 13.71 10.06 -10.85
N ALA A 67 12.55 10.07 -11.53
CA ALA A 67 12.37 10.81 -12.76
C ALA A 67 12.52 12.33 -12.59
N ASP A 68 12.15 12.88 -11.42
CA ASP A 68 12.33 14.30 -11.11
C ASP A 68 13.80 14.72 -11.09
N VAL A 69 14.67 13.83 -10.59
CA VAL A 69 16.12 14.05 -10.55
C VAL A 69 16.71 14.05 -11.98
N PHE A 70 16.24 13.15 -12.84
CA PHE A 70 16.82 12.97 -14.18
C PHE A 70 16.21 13.86 -15.27
N ILE A 71 14.90 14.10 -15.22
CA ILE A 71 14.11 14.68 -16.33
C ILE A 71 13.50 16.03 -15.92
N GLY A 72 13.69 16.48 -14.68
CA GLY A 72 13.10 17.71 -14.15
C GLY A 72 13.47 18.99 -14.90
N PHE A 73 14.53 18.98 -15.72
CA PHE A 73 14.94 20.11 -16.55
C PHE A 73 14.09 20.30 -17.83
N PHE A 74 13.29 19.30 -18.23
CA PHE A 74 12.54 19.35 -19.49
C PHE A 74 11.32 20.30 -19.39
N PRO A 75 11.13 21.25 -20.32
CA PRO A 75 9.94 22.10 -20.33
C PRO A 75 8.68 21.25 -20.55
N PHE A 76 7.58 21.56 -19.85
CA PHE A 76 6.33 20.77 -19.80
C PHE A 76 6.36 19.45 -19.01
N TYR A 77 7.45 19.13 -18.31
CA TYR A 77 7.51 17.93 -17.46
C TYR A 77 6.37 17.85 -16.43
N GLY A 78 5.98 18.99 -15.85
CA GLY A 78 4.86 19.08 -14.90
C GLY A 78 3.50 18.69 -15.49
N GLU A 79 3.24 19.05 -16.75
CA GLU A 79 1.99 18.71 -17.45
C GLU A 79 1.92 17.20 -17.69
N PHE A 80 3.00 16.64 -18.26
CA PHE A 80 3.10 15.23 -18.58
C PHE A 80 2.94 14.34 -17.35
N LYS A 81 3.58 14.75 -16.26
CA LYS A 81 3.43 14.13 -14.94
C LYS A 81 1.97 14.13 -14.46
N SER A 82 1.25 15.24 -14.62
CA SER A 82 -0.17 15.31 -14.22
C SER A 82 -1.05 14.36 -15.02
N VAL A 83 -0.78 14.19 -16.32
CA VAL A 83 -1.48 13.24 -17.19
C VAL A 83 -1.21 11.79 -16.77
N ILE A 84 0.04 11.45 -16.43
CA ILE A 84 0.39 10.12 -15.91
C ILE A 84 -0.39 9.82 -14.63
N TRP A 85 -0.42 10.77 -13.69
CA TRP A 85 -1.15 10.61 -12.43
C TRP A 85 -2.65 10.48 -12.64
N LEU A 86 -3.22 11.25 -13.56
CA LEU A 86 -4.62 11.13 -13.93
C LEU A 86 -4.93 9.77 -14.55
N PHE A 87 -4.07 9.28 -15.44
CA PHE A 87 -4.19 7.96 -16.04
C PHE A 87 -4.12 6.84 -14.99
N LEU A 88 -3.15 6.91 -14.08
CA LEU A 88 -3.03 5.94 -12.98
C LEU A 88 -4.27 5.98 -12.08
N PHE A 89 -4.79 7.16 -11.75
CA PHE A 89 -6.01 7.31 -10.95
C PHE A 89 -7.24 6.68 -11.64
N LEU A 90 -7.43 6.90 -12.94
CA LEU A 90 -8.52 6.31 -13.72
C LEU A 90 -8.39 4.79 -13.85
N SER A 91 -7.18 4.30 -14.11
CA SER A 91 -6.89 2.86 -14.28
C SER A 91 -6.90 2.09 -12.97
N ARG A 92 -6.91 2.75 -11.81
CA ARG A 92 -6.72 2.17 -10.48
C ARG A 92 -7.58 0.94 -10.19
N SER A 93 -8.84 0.96 -10.60
CA SER A 93 -9.85 -0.05 -10.28
C SER A 93 -9.62 -1.39 -10.99
N TYR A 94 -9.03 -1.39 -12.19
CA TYR A 94 -8.86 -2.58 -13.04
C TYR A 94 -7.41 -2.84 -13.45
N GLY A 95 -6.59 -1.79 -13.53
CA GLY A 95 -5.21 -1.82 -14.01
C GLY A 95 -4.16 -2.12 -12.94
N ALA A 96 -4.46 -1.95 -11.66
CA ALA A 96 -3.47 -2.17 -10.61
C ALA A 96 -2.99 -3.63 -10.54
N GLU A 97 -3.89 -4.59 -10.71
CA GLU A 97 -3.55 -6.03 -10.68
C GLU A 97 -2.66 -6.46 -11.86
N PRO A 98 -2.98 -6.16 -13.14
CA PRO A 98 -2.09 -6.50 -14.24
C PRO A 98 -0.74 -5.77 -14.19
N ILE A 99 -0.70 -4.50 -13.76
CA ILE A 99 0.57 -3.76 -13.57
C ILE A 99 1.43 -4.43 -12.50
N PHE A 100 0.83 -4.82 -11.38
CA PHE A 100 1.53 -5.55 -10.33
C PHE A 100 2.11 -6.87 -10.86
N LEU A 101 1.31 -7.66 -11.57
CA LEU A 101 1.72 -8.99 -12.04
C LEU A 101 2.79 -8.95 -13.14
N HIS A 102 2.73 -7.99 -14.07
CA HIS A 102 3.61 -7.95 -15.24
C HIS A 102 4.84 -7.05 -15.05
N VAL A 103 4.75 -5.98 -14.26
CA VAL A 103 5.83 -5.00 -14.11
C VAL A 103 6.51 -5.16 -12.76
N ILE A 104 5.75 -5.06 -11.67
CA ILE A 104 6.33 -4.95 -10.33
C ILE A 104 6.84 -6.32 -9.84
N ARG A 105 6.04 -7.37 -10.04
CA ARG A 105 6.38 -8.73 -9.59
C ARG A 105 7.72 -9.24 -10.14
N PRO A 106 8.04 -9.16 -11.44
CA PRO A 106 9.34 -9.62 -11.93
C PRO A 106 10.50 -8.77 -11.41
N LEU A 107 10.30 -7.47 -11.22
CA LEU A 107 11.33 -6.57 -10.65
C LEU A 107 11.63 -6.88 -9.19
N VAL A 108 10.60 -7.19 -8.39
CA VAL A 108 10.73 -7.43 -6.95
C VAL A 108 11.15 -8.87 -6.64
N ARG A 109 10.77 -9.85 -7.47
CA ARG A 109 11.04 -11.27 -7.25
C ARG A 109 12.48 -11.62 -6.84
N PRO A 110 13.54 -11.10 -7.48
CA PRO A 110 14.92 -11.41 -7.07
C PRO A 110 15.30 -10.84 -5.70
N TYR A 111 14.60 -9.80 -5.24
CA TYR A 111 14.85 -9.11 -3.97
C TYR A 111 13.95 -9.60 -2.84
N VAL A 112 13.09 -10.60 -3.05
CA VAL A 112 12.17 -11.08 -1.99
C VAL A 112 12.94 -11.57 -0.76
N THR A 113 13.96 -12.42 -0.94
CA THR A 113 14.75 -12.95 0.17
C THR A 113 15.44 -11.87 1.01
N PRO A 114 16.16 -10.89 0.44
CA PRO A 114 16.75 -9.82 1.25
C PRO A 114 15.68 -8.91 1.87
N ILE A 115 14.56 -8.64 1.18
CA ILE A 115 13.47 -7.84 1.75
C ILE A 115 12.86 -8.54 2.97
N ASP A 116 12.57 -9.83 2.87
CA ASP A 116 12.01 -10.62 3.98
C ASP A 116 12.99 -10.65 5.17
N SER A 117 14.29 -10.79 4.89
CA SER A 117 15.33 -10.76 5.93
C SER A 117 15.40 -9.41 6.65
N VAL A 118 15.29 -8.31 5.91
CA VAL A 118 15.29 -6.95 6.49
C VAL A 118 14.01 -6.70 7.29
N LEU A 119 12.86 -7.18 6.81
CA LEU A 119 11.59 -7.08 7.53
C LEU A 119 11.59 -7.87 8.83
N ASP A 120 12.17 -9.07 8.83
CA ASP A 120 12.33 -9.88 10.04
C ASP A 120 13.25 -9.19 11.06
N LEU A 121 14.37 -8.62 10.60
CA LEU A 121 15.24 -7.82 11.48
C LEU A 121 14.51 -6.60 12.05
N LEU A 122 13.78 -5.85 11.23
CA LEU A 122 12.98 -4.71 11.68
C LEU A 122 11.92 -5.12 12.69
N ARG A 123 11.27 -6.27 12.48
CA ARG A 123 10.29 -6.82 13.40
C ARG A 123 10.92 -7.17 14.75
N LEU A 124 12.07 -7.85 14.76
CA LEU A 124 12.79 -8.17 15.99
C LEU A 124 13.20 -6.91 16.75
N LEU A 125 13.70 -5.89 16.03
CA LEU A 125 14.04 -4.60 16.63
C LEU A 125 12.80 -3.89 17.19
N ALA A 126 11.67 -3.93 16.49
CA ALA A 126 10.41 -3.35 16.95
C ALA A 126 9.88 -4.08 18.19
N ASP A 127 9.91 -5.41 18.21
CA ASP A 127 9.49 -6.22 19.36
C ASP A 127 10.37 -5.93 20.59
N LEU A 128 11.69 -5.81 20.39
CA LEU A 128 12.63 -5.42 21.45
C LEU A 128 12.38 -3.98 21.94
N ALA A 129 12.17 -3.04 21.03
CA ALA A 129 11.87 -1.65 21.39
C ALA A 129 10.57 -1.54 22.18
N LEU A 130 9.52 -2.25 21.75
CA LEU A 130 8.24 -2.31 22.47
C LEU A 130 8.40 -2.96 23.85
N ALA A 131 9.17 -4.05 23.96
CA ALA A 131 9.44 -4.70 25.24
C ALA A 131 10.18 -3.76 26.20
N LEU A 132 11.18 -3.02 25.72
CA LEU A 132 11.87 -1.99 26.49
C LEU A 132 10.96 -0.84 26.92
N MET A 133 10.05 -0.40 26.05
CA MET A 133 9.07 0.64 26.39
C MET A 133 8.05 0.16 27.43
N LEU A 134 7.67 -1.12 27.41
CA LEU A 134 6.70 -1.72 28.33
C LEU A 134 7.31 -2.20 29.65
N LEU A 135 8.63 -2.43 29.72
CA LEU A 135 9.38 -2.82 30.92
C LEU A 135 9.12 -1.92 32.14
N PRO A 136 9.26 -0.58 32.08
CA PRO A 136 9.00 0.28 33.23
C PRO A 136 7.54 0.23 33.67
N TRP A 137 6.61 0.04 32.74
CA TRP A 137 5.19 -0.11 33.03
C TRP A 137 4.89 -1.41 33.80
N GLN A 138 5.49 -2.52 33.39
CA GLN A 138 5.36 -3.80 34.08
C GLN A 138 5.93 -3.76 35.50
N HIS A 139 7.07 -3.07 35.70
CA HIS A 139 7.64 -2.87 37.02
C HIS A 139 6.75 -1.99 37.91
N ALA A 140 6.16 -0.92 37.39
CA ALA A 140 5.26 -0.06 38.17
C ALA A 140 3.98 -0.76 38.63
N VAL A 141 3.40 -1.63 37.78
CA VAL A 141 2.22 -2.44 38.14
C VAL A 141 2.54 -3.53 39.15
N ALA A 142 3.75 -4.11 39.12
CA ALA A 142 4.14 -5.16 40.06
C ALA A 142 4.39 -4.67 41.51
N TRP A 143 4.52 -3.35 41.72
CA TRP A 143 4.74 -2.73 43.03
C TRP A 143 3.45 -2.21 43.69
N TRP A 144 2.30 -2.35 43.02
CA TRP A 144 0.97 -1.95 43.49
C TRP A 144 0.11 -3.20 43.68
#